data_AF-A0A382HYT9-F1
#
_entry.id   AF-A0A382HYT9-F1
#
_cell.length_a   1.000
_cell.length_b   1.000
_cell.length_c   1.000
_cell.angle_alpha   90.00
_cell.angle_beta   90.00
_cell.angle_gamma   90.00
#
_symmetry.space_group_name_H-M   'P 1'
#
loop_
_entity.id
_entity.type
_entity.pdbx_description
1 polymer ?
#
loop_
_entity_poly.entity_id
_entity_poly.type
_entity_poly.pdbx_seq_one_letter_code
_entity_poly.pdbx_strand_id
1 'polypeptide(L)' 'TPVGGFINHSDEPNCSKIESPEESMITYFSLVTSKDIEKDEELTVKYSLYNV' A
#
# COMPACT_ATOMS: atom_id res chain seq x y z
N THR A 1 0.24 -16.17 -2.33
CA THR A 1 1.19 -15.15 -2.84
C THR A 1 0.82 -13.83 -2.21
N PRO A 2 1.72 -13.11 -1.51
CA PRO A 2 1.37 -11.80 -0.98
C PRO A 2 1.13 -10.82 -2.14
N VAL A 3 -0.14 -10.44 -2.34
CA VAL A 3 -0.56 -9.53 -3.42
C VAL A 3 0.15 -8.18 -3.35
N GLY A 4 0.55 -7.75 -2.14
CA GLY A 4 1.29 -6.51 -1.92
C GLY A 4 2.62 -6.37 -2.66
N GLY A 5 3.25 -7.49 -3.06
CA GLY A 5 4.47 -7.47 -3.86
C GLY A 5 4.27 -7.07 -5.34
N PHE A 6 3.01 -6.94 -5.78
CA PHE A 6 2.64 -6.59 -7.16
C PHE A 6 1.98 -5.22 -7.28
N ILE A 7 1.91 -4.43 -6.21
CA ILE A 7 1.30 -3.10 -6.23
C ILE A 7 2.28 -2.11 -6.86
N ASN A 8 1.82 -1.37 -7.87
CA ASN A 8 2.62 -0.42 -8.62
C ASN A 8 2.79 0.94 -7.93
N HIS A 9 3.72 1.73 -8.48
CA HIS A 9 3.99 3.09 -8.04
C HIS A 9 3.06 4.12 -8.70
N SER A 10 2.66 5.13 -7.93
CA SER A 10 2.12 6.40 -8.44
C SER A 10 2.61 7.56 -7.56
N ASP A 11 2.82 8.74 -8.15
CA ASP A 11 3.06 9.98 -7.42
C ASP A 11 1.81 10.51 -6.72
N GLU A 12 0.63 10.19 -7.27
CA GLU A 12 -0.70 10.46 -6.73
C GLU A 12 -1.38 9.12 -6.38
N PRO A 13 -0.97 8.44 -5.30
CA PRO A 13 -1.45 7.10 -4.98
C PRO A 13 -2.86 7.10 -4.38
N ASN A 14 -3.60 6.01 -4.59
CA ASN A 14 -4.89 5.78 -3.96
C ASN A 14 -4.83 4.84 -2.75
N CYS A 15 -3.64 4.33 -2.40
CA CYS A 15 -3.40 3.53 -1.22
C CYS A 15 -2.18 4.01 -0.42
N SER A 16 -2.19 3.70 0.88
CA SER A 16 -1.08 3.89 1.80
C SER A 16 -0.77 2.61 2.56
N LYS A 17 0.47 2.48 3.02
CA LYS A 17 0.90 1.37 3.90
C LYS A 17 0.87 1.86 5.35
N ILE A 18 0.18 1.12 6.20
CA ILE A 18 0.17 1.35 7.65
C ILE A 18 0.91 0.20 8.31
N GLU A 19 1.93 0.52 9.08
CA GLU A 19 2.67 -0.46 9.87
C GLU A 19 1.81 -0.96 11.03
N SER A 20 1.97 -2.24 11.37
CA SER A 20 1.38 -2.85 12.54
C SER A 20 1.69 -2.05 13.82
N PRO A 21 0.77 -1.99 14.79
CA PRO A 21 1.04 -1.36 16.08
C PRO A 21 2.31 -1.90 16.74
N GLU A 22 3.00 -1.07 17.53
CA GLU A 22 4.26 -1.45 18.20
C GLU A 22 4.13 -2.68 19.11
N GLU A 23 2.94 -2.90 19.69
CA GLU A 23 2.63 -4.06 20.53
C GLU A 23 2.44 -5.37 19.74
N SER A 24 2.47 -5.32 18.40
CA SER A 24 2.28 -6.50 17.56
C SER A 24 3.46 -7.45 17.65
N MET A 25 3.19 -8.75 17.76
CA MET A 25 4.23 -9.79 17.83
C MET A 25 5.11 -9.87 16.57
N ILE A 26 4.62 -9.37 15.44
CA ILE A 26 5.32 -9.32 14.16
C ILE A 26 5.07 -7.97 13.48
N THR A 27 6.07 -7.47 12.75
CA THR A 27 5.89 -6.33 11.85
C THR A 27 5.14 -6.77 10.61
N TYR A 28 4.03 -6.12 10.32
CA TYR A 28 3.31 -6.26 9.05
C TYR A 28 2.83 -4.90 8.55
N PHE A 29 2.52 -4.84 7.25
CA PHE A 29 1.94 -3.64 6.65
C PHE A 29 0.55 -3.94 6.13
N SER A 30 -0.41 -3.12 6.55
CA SER A 30 -1.76 -3.09 5.99
C SER A 30 -1.82 -2.09 4.84
N LEU A 31 -2.44 -2.47 3.73
CA LEU A 31 -2.77 -1.54 2.65
C LEU A 31 -4.13 -0.91 2.94
N VAL A 32 -4.18 0.41 2.96
CA VAL A 32 -5.40 1.18 3.26
C VAL A 32 -5.67 2.14 2.11
N THR A 33 -6.88 2.11 1.56
CA THR A 33 -7.32 3.00 0.50
C THR A 33 -7.53 4.42 1.06
N SER A 34 -7.12 5.44 0.31
CA SER A 34 -7.30 6.85 0.69
C SER A 34 -8.63 7.44 0.21
N LYS A 35 -9.34 6.71 -0.64
CA LYS A 35 -10.63 7.06 -1.24
C LYS A 35 -11.40 5.79 -1.60
N ASP A 36 -12.65 5.96 -2.01
CA ASP A 36 -13.43 4.88 -2.63
C ASP A 36 -12.74 4.43 -3.92
N ILE A 37 -12.70 3.11 -4.14
CA ILE A 37 -12.05 2.49 -5.29
C ILE A 37 -13.15 1.87 -6.16
N GLU A 38 -13.20 2.30 -7.41
CA GLU A 38 -14.15 1.76 -8.37
C GLU A 38 -13.72 0.38 -8.87
N LYS A 39 -14.67 -0.37 -9.42
CA LYS A 39 -14.36 -1.65 -10.05
C LYS A 39 -13.32 -1.45 -11.16
N ASP A 40 -12.31 -2.31 -11.17
CA ASP A 40 -11.20 -2.31 -12.14
C ASP A 40 -10.23 -1.11 -12.03
N GLU A 41 -10.37 -0.24 -11.02
CA GLU A 41 -9.36 0.77 -10.68
C GLU A 41 -8.09 0.11 -10.10
N GLU A 42 -6.93 0.48 -10.62
CA GLU A 42 -5.65 -0.03 -10.15
C GLU A 42 -5.28 0.55 -8.78
N LEU A 43 -4.86 -0.31 -7.86
CA LEU A 43 -4.31 0.11 -6.56
C LEU A 43 -2.84 0.51 -6.72
N THR A 44 -2.49 1.69 -6.23
CA THR A 44 -1.13 2.23 -6.33
C THR A 44 -0.65 2.79 -5.00
N VAL A 45 0.67 2.75 -4.78
CA VAL A 45 1.33 3.33 -3.59
C VAL A 45 2.49 4.25 -3.99
N LYS A 46 2.85 5.18 -3.11
CA LYS A 46 4.15 5.87 -3.24
C LYS A 46 5.26 4.89 -2.83
N TYR A 47 6.22 4.62 -3.72
CA TYR A 47 7.38 3.81 -3.36
C TYR A 47 8.27 4.61 -2.40
N SER A 48 8.72 3.93 -1.35
CA SER A 48 9.57 4.52 -0.31
C SER A 48 11.02 4.02 -0.37
N LEU A 49 11.27 2.94 -1.11
CA LEU A 49 12.59 2.30 -1.20
C LEU A 49 13.47 2.88 -2.31
N TYR A 50 12.85 3.45 -3.35
CA TYR A 50 13.52 4.01 -4.51
C TYR A 50 12.87 5.33 -4.88
N ASN A 51 13.66 6.26 -5.41
CA ASN A 51 13.14 7.46 -6.04
C ASN A 51 12.90 7.13 -7.52
N VAL A 52 11.62 6.99 -7.89
CA VAL A 52 11.17 6.63 -9.24
C VAL A 52 10.92 7.89 -10.05
#